data_AF-A0A957IGS0-F1
#
_entry.id   AF-A0A957IGS0-F1
#
_cell.length_a   1.000
_cell.length_b   1.000
_cell.length_c   1.000
_cell.angle_alpha   90.00
_cell.angle_beta   90.00
_cell.angle_gamma   90.00
#
_symmetry.space_group_name_H-M   'P 1'
#
loop_
_entity.id
_entity.type
_entity.pdbx_description
1 polymer ?
#
loop_
_entity_poly.entity_id
_entity_poly.type
_entity_poly.pdbx_seq_one_letter_code
_entity_poly.pdbx_strand_id
1 'polypeptide(L)'
;HYVAIPYNSPHKAAAMVVANFLLSPEAQLSKAQPENWGDLPVLDPALLSAEDQAAFDAIPRGVATLSTEELAANRLPELQAPWLTAIEQAWETAVLQP
;
A
#
# COMPACT_ATOMS: atom_id res chain seq x y z
N HIS A 1 -1.33 -1.09 -0.47
CA HIS A 1 -2.80 -1.05 -0.52
C HIS A 1 -3.29 -0.61 -1.88
N TYR A 2 -4.45 -1.10 -2.32
CA TYR A 2 -5.08 -0.69 -3.58
C TYR A 2 -6.39 0.04 -3.31
N VAL A 3 -6.74 0.97 -4.20
CA VAL A 3 -8.06 1.60 -4.23
C VAL A 3 -8.72 1.15 -5.54
N ALA A 4 -9.99 0.75 -5.46
CA ALA A 4 -10.75 0.29 -6.61
C ALA A 4 -12.08 1.03 -6.72
N ILE A 5 -12.59 1.17 -7.95
CA ILE A 5 -13.91 1.70 -8.23
C ILE A 5 -14.79 0.54 -8.70
N PRO A 6 -15.80 0.11 -7.92
CA PRO A 6 -16.69 -0.99 -8.32
C PRO A 6 -17.40 -0.71 -9.65
N TYR A 7 -17.64 -1.76 -10.44
CA TYR A 7 -18.32 -1.65 -11.74
C TYR A 7 -19.71 -1.00 -11.63
N ASN A 8 -20.39 -1.20 -10.51
CA ASN A 8 -21.72 -0.67 -10.20
C ASN A 8 -21.70 0.65 -9.38
N SER A 9 -20.54 1.31 -9.26
CA SER A 9 -20.46 2.59 -8.55
C SER A 9 -21.38 3.63 -9.20
N PRO A 10 -22.26 4.30 -8.42
CA PRO A 10 -23.16 5.34 -8.93
C PRO A 10 -22.43 6.65 -9.25
N HIS A 11 -21.19 6.83 -8.77
CA HIS A 11 -20.43 8.08 -8.88
C HIS A 11 -18.97 7.85 -9.34
N LYS A 12 -18.77 7.17 -10.46
CA LYS A 12 -17.44 6.82 -10.98
C LYS A 12 -16.51 8.02 -11.18
N ALA A 13 -17.02 9.11 -11.76
CA ALA A 13 -16.23 10.31 -12.01
C ALA A 13 -15.71 10.94 -10.70
N ALA A 14 -16.57 11.05 -9.68
CA ALA A 14 -16.15 11.55 -8.36
C ALA A 14 -15.14 10.60 -7.69
N ALA A 15 -15.36 9.29 -7.80
CA ALA A 15 -14.42 8.30 -7.27
C ALA A 15 -13.02 8.39 -7.94
N MET A 16 -12.96 8.69 -9.25
CA MET A 16 -11.69 8.92 -9.94
C MET A 16 -10.97 10.18 -9.43
N VAL A 17 -11.70 11.26 -9.11
CA VAL A 17 -11.11 12.47 -8.51
C VAL A 17 -10.47 12.15 -7.16
N VAL A 18 -11.16 11.37 -6.32
CA VAL A 18 -10.60 10.93 -5.03
C VAL A 18 -9.38 10.04 -5.24
N ALA A 19 -9.44 9.07 -6.16
CA ALA A 19 -8.30 8.22 -6.47
C ALA A 19 -7.08 9.03 -6.94
N ASN A 20 -7.30 10.05 -7.78
CA ASN A 20 -6.25 10.97 -8.21
C ASN A 20 -5.67 11.79 -7.05
N PHE A 21 -6.52 12.31 -6.15
CA PHE A 21 -6.06 13.00 -4.96
C PHE A 21 -5.22 12.09 -4.05
N LEU A 22 -5.65 10.84 -3.85
CA LEU A 22 -4.90 9.87 -3.05
C LEU A 22 -3.55 9.53 -3.67
N LEU A 23 -3.36 9.70 -4.98
CA LEU A 23 -2.07 9.57 -5.66
C LEU A 23 -1.20 10.84 -5.61
N SER A 24 -1.65 11.93 -4.99
CA SER A 24 -0.83 13.14 -4.87
C SER A 24 0.37 12.94 -3.92
N PRO A 25 1.49 13.67 -4.12
CA PRO A 25 2.62 13.66 -3.20
C PRO A 25 2.21 13.99 -1.76
N GLU A 26 1.37 15.00 -1.57
CA GLU A 26 0.86 15.41 -0.25
C GLU A 26 0.12 14.26 0.47
N ALA A 27 -0.82 13.61 -0.21
CA ALA A 27 -1.59 12.51 0.37
C ALA A 27 -0.69 11.30 0.68
N GLN A 28 0.26 10.99 -0.20
CA GLN A 28 1.19 9.88 -0.01
C GLN A 28 2.21 10.15 1.10
N LEU A 29 2.67 11.40 1.24
CA LEU A 29 3.54 11.83 2.33
C LEU A 29 2.81 11.71 3.66
N SER A 30 1.59 12.23 3.74
CA SER A 30 0.74 12.10 4.92
C SER A 30 0.51 10.63 5.32
N LYS A 31 0.25 9.75 4.33
CA LYS A 31 0.11 8.30 4.52
C LYS A 31 1.38 7.64 5.05
N ALA A 32 2.54 8.06 4.57
CA ALA A 32 3.83 7.49 4.94
C ALA A 32 4.31 7.90 6.34
N GLN A 33 3.77 8.99 6.92
CA GLN A 33 4.12 9.39 8.29
C GLN A 33 3.66 8.34 9.32
N PRO A 34 4.55 7.84 10.20
CA PRO A 34 4.22 6.86 11.24
C PRO A 34 3.12 7.32 12.20
N GLU A 35 3.03 8.62 12.47
CA GLU A 35 2.02 9.22 13.36
C GLU A 35 0.61 9.17 12.76
N ASN A 36 0.53 9.01 11.44
CA ASN A 36 -0.72 8.87 10.71
C ASN A 36 -0.99 7.38 10.44
N TRP A 37 -0.48 6.87 9.31
CA TRP A 37 -0.69 5.48 8.89
C TRP A 37 0.63 4.68 8.83
N GLY A 38 1.74 5.34 8.47
CA GLY A 38 3.05 4.68 8.37
C GLY A 38 3.16 3.67 7.22
N ASP A 39 2.29 3.75 6.21
CA ASP A 39 2.29 2.81 5.08
C ASP A 39 3.11 3.34 3.91
N LEU A 40 3.83 2.45 3.22
CA LEU A 40 4.76 2.83 2.16
C LEU A 40 4.04 3.57 1.02
N PRO A 41 4.64 4.66 0.48
CA PRO A 41 4.08 5.38 -0.65
C PRO A 41 4.19 4.54 -1.93
N VAL A 42 3.32 4.83 -2.91
CA VAL A 42 3.31 4.13 -4.21
C VAL A 42 3.91 4.94 -5.36
N LEU A 43 4.38 6.16 -5.07
CA LEU A 43 4.93 7.08 -6.07
C LEU A 43 6.34 6.67 -6.45
N ASP A 44 6.67 6.86 -7.73
CA ASP A 44 8.04 6.74 -8.22
C ASP A 44 8.83 7.99 -7.78
N PRO A 45 9.87 7.84 -6.93
CA PRO A 45 10.67 8.98 -6.46
C PRO A 45 11.32 9.77 -7.60
N ALA A 46 11.63 9.12 -8.73
CA ALA A 46 12.26 9.79 -9.88
C ALA A 46 11.34 10.79 -10.60
N LEU A 47 10.02 10.71 -10.35
CA LEU A 47 9.02 11.62 -10.92
C LEU A 47 8.61 12.74 -9.96
N LEU A 48 9.13 12.74 -8.73
CA LEU A 48 8.82 13.73 -7.71
C LEU A 48 9.69 14.98 -7.84
N SER A 49 9.20 16.10 -7.32
CA SER A 49 10.01 17.30 -7.14
C SER A 49 11.15 17.04 -6.15
N ALA A 50 12.23 17.83 -6.20
CA ALA A 50 13.33 17.70 -5.25
C ALA A 50 12.88 17.96 -3.79
N GLU A 51 11.88 18.82 -3.60
CA GLU A 51 11.28 19.11 -2.30
C GLU A 51 10.53 17.88 -1.76
N ASP A 52 9.66 17.27 -2.58
CA ASP A 52 8.91 16.07 -2.19
C ASP A 52 9.86 14.89 -1.92
N GLN A 53 10.88 14.69 -2.75
CA GLN A 53 11.89 13.64 -2.52
C GLN A 53 12.56 13.81 -1.15
N ALA A 54 13.02 15.02 -0.84
CA ALA A 54 13.63 15.32 0.46
C ALA A 54 12.64 15.12 1.62
N ALA A 55 11.36 15.45 1.42
CA ALA A 55 10.33 15.24 2.42
C ALA A 55 10.07 13.75 2.71
N PHE A 56 10.06 12.89 1.68
CA PHE A 56 9.95 11.44 1.85
C PHE A 56 11.20 10.82 2.48
N ASP A 57 12.39 11.30 2.15
CA ASP A 57 13.65 10.82 2.73
C ASP A 57 13.81 11.20 4.20
N ALA A 58 13.18 12.30 4.63
CA ALA A 58 13.18 12.74 6.02
C ALA A 58 12.27 11.90 6.94
N ILE A 59 11.41 11.03 6.39
CA ILE A 59 10.51 10.20 7.20
C ILE A 59 11.35 9.19 8.01
N PRO A 60 11.23 9.17 9.35
CA PRO A 60 11.97 8.23 10.19
C PRO A 60 11.66 6.78 9.81
N ARG A 61 12.70 6.00 9.50
CA ARG A 61 12.59 4.54 9.32
C ARG A 61 13.14 3.83 10.54
N GLY A 62 12.43 2.81 11.00
CA GLY A 62 12.91 1.96 12.08
C GLY A 62 14.16 1.18 11.63
N VAL A 63 15.04 0.83 12.58
CA VAL A 63 16.27 0.06 12.31
C VAL A 63 16.03 -1.30 11.66
N ALA A 64 14.82 -1.84 11.76
CA ALA A 64 14.40 -3.11 11.19
C ALA A 64 13.66 -2.96 9.85
N THR A 65 13.45 -1.73 9.36
CA THR A 65 12.74 -1.47 8.11
C THR A 65 13.71 -1.57 6.95
N LEU A 66 13.49 -2.55 6.06
CA LEU A 66 14.26 -2.70 4.82
C LEU A 66 14.05 -1.52 3.86
N SER A 67 14.99 -1.33 2.95
CA SER A 67 14.84 -0.33 1.88
C SER A 67 13.70 -0.70 0.92
N THR A 68 13.12 0.30 0.27
CA THR A 68 12.08 0.08 -0.76
C THR A 68 12.58 -0.82 -1.89
N GLU A 69 13.86 -0.73 -2.26
CA GLU A 69 14.48 -1.56 -3.29
C GLU A 69 14.52 -3.04 -2.87
N GLU A 70 14.96 -3.33 -1.64
CA GLU A 70 14.98 -4.70 -1.10
C GLU A 70 13.56 -5.28 -1.01
N LEU A 71 12.59 -4.49 -0.55
CA LEU A 71 11.19 -4.91 -0.50
C LEU A 71 10.63 -5.19 -1.90
N ALA A 72 10.94 -4.34 -2.88
CA ALA A 72 10.50 -4.52 -4.27
C ALA A 72 11.11 -5.76 -4.91
N ALA A 73 12.39 -6.05 -4.66
CA ALA A 73 13.09 -7.22 -5.18
C ALA A 73 12.55 -8.55 -4.63
N ASN A 74 12.00 -8.54 -3.42
CA ASN A 74 11.47 -9.72 -2.73
C ASN A 74 9.93 -9.79 -2.74
N ARG A 75 9.25 -8.95 -3.53
CA ARG A 75 7.78 -8.96 -3.59
C ARG A 75 7.27 -10.28 -4.17
N LEU A 76 6.26 -10.85 -3.52
CA LEU A 76 5.57 -12.04 -4.02
C LEU A 76 4.37 -11.64 -4.88
N PRO A 77 4.01 -12.44 -5.89
CA PRO A 77 2.76 -12.24 -6.62
C PRO A 77 1.57 -12.51 -5.71
N GLU A 78 0.38 -12.12 -6.17
CA GLU A 78 -0.86 -12.46 -5.49
C GLU A 78 -1.03 -13.98 -5.40
N LEU A 79 -1.51 -14.43 -4.24
CA LEU A 79 -1.70 -15.85 -3.93
C LEU A 79 -2.69 -16.48 -4.91
N GLN A 80 -2.31 -17.62 -5.47
CA GLN A 80 -3.19 -18.39 -6.35
C GLN A 80 -4.38 -18.93 -5.54
N ALA A 81 -5.57 -18.99 -6.14
CA ALA A 81 -6.81 -19.39 -5.49
C ALA A 81 -6.72 -20.69 -4.65
N PRO A 82 -6.03 -21.77 -5.10
CA PRO A 82 -5.92 -22.99 -4.30
C PRO A 82 -5.24 -22.79 -2.94
N TRP A 83 -4.25 -21.88 -2.87
CA TRP A 83 -3.57 -21.57 -1.61
C TRP A 83 -4.46 -20.78 -0.66
N LEU A 84 -5.32 -19.90 -1.19
CA LEU A 84 -6.28 -19.17 -0.38
C LEU A 84 -7.22 -20.16 0.35
N THR A 85 -7.83 -21.09 -0.40
CA THR A 85 -8.71 -22.12 0.18
C THR A 85 -7.98 -23.02 1.19
N ALA A 86 -6.73 -23.39 0.90
CA ALA A 86 -5.95 -24.21 1.82
C ALA A 86 -5.65 -23.47 3.14
N ILE A 87 -5.32 -22.18 3.07
CA ILE A 87 -5.07 -21.34 4.26
C ILE A 87 -6.36 -21.16 5.08
N GLU A 88 -7.49 -20.88 4.42
CA GLU A 88 -8.80 -20.76 5.07
C GLU A 88 -9.16 -22.04 5.85
N GLN A 89 -9.04 -23.21 5.21
CA GLN A 89 -9.33 -24.49 5.86
C GLN A 89 -8.37 -24.79 7.01
N ALA A 90 -7.08 -24.47 6.85
CA ALA A 90 -6.09 -24.64 7.92
C ALA A 90 -6.40 -23.72 9.11
N TRP A 91 -6.85 -22.49 8.85
CA TRP A 91 -7.25 -21.56 9.90
C TRP A 91 -8.45 -22.08 10.70
N GLU A 92 -9.48 -22.58 10.01
CA GLU A 92 -10.67 -23.14 10.67
C GLU A 92 -10.30 -24.32 11.58
N THR A 93 -9.49 -25.25 11.07
CA THR A 93 -9.20 -26.51 11.75
C THR A 93 -8.09 -26.44 12.79
N ALA A 94 -7.13 -25.52 12.64
CA ALA A 94 -5.97 -25.43 13.53
C ALA A 94 -6.02 -24.24 14.50
N VAL A 95 -6.87 -23.23 14.24
CA VAL A 95 -6.93 -22.01 15.07
C VAL A 95 -8.33 -21.71 15.59
N LEU A 96 -9.36 -21.76 14.73
CA LEU A 96 -10.71 -21.32 15.10
C LEU A 96 -11.48 -22.35 15.94
N GLN A 97 -11.39 -23.63 15.59
CA GLN A 97 -12.12 -24.72 16.26
C GLN A 97 -11.16 -25.75 16.89
N PRO A 98 -10.35 -25.37 17.88
CA PRO A 98 -9.45 -26.31 18.54
C PRO A 98 -10.19 -27.41 19.30
#